data_AF-A0A6M4BKW6-F1
#
_entry.id   AF-A0A6M4BKW6-F1
#
_cell.length_a   1.000
_cell.length_b   1.000
_cell.length_c   1.000
_cell.angle_alpha   90.00
_cell.angle_beta   90.00
_cell.angle_gamma   90.00
#
_symmetry.space_group_name_H-M   'P 1'
#
loop_
_entity.id
_entity.type
_entity.pdbx_description
1 polymer ?
#
loop_
_entity_poly.entity_id
_entity_poly.type
_entity_poly.pdbx_seq_one_letter_code
_entity_poly.pdbx_strand_id
1 'polypeptide(L)'
;GDAFLALWKTDKRTFLCHTIHAVIACALVIQHSYSSYETDVKVNLKVKLAISAGNLLFAPIGTGIDMNYVVFGLPVIEAKAAESVCASGEVKLTATAWGHCYSRNYDHLVHDDGHVTIKSILYDPHEIDVTKPFIGFGAMIRQIKKPFNGIENLPDFLWDSKSLNSTDLLKKNETLNLRKTILIAEEKNIGSDIRKFMVRPVLTQVDAHQPLKYLTEMRQVSILFITLKPRDCPYPQFITIVNNSYQITCEIVYKSMGCVNKIILFDKDVMILVIFGLRGFKHESEAQAALKCAYNIKKSVSALDGVLEVSIGVTTGQVYCGVVGHPLRREFTVIGAVVNKAARLMCGFR
;
A
#
# COMPACT_ATOMS: atom_id res chain seq x y z
N GLY A 1 -2.82 7.88 -1.26
CA GLY A 1 -1.35 7.74 -1.35
C GLY A 1 -0.70 8.26 -0.09
N ASP A 2 -1.30 7.87 1.03
CA ASP A 2 -1.27 8.50 2.34
C ASP A 2 -0.97 7.47 3.43
N ALA A 3 -1.01 6.18 3.08
CA ALA A 3 -0.65 5.07 3.92
C ALA A 3 0.03 3.97 3.10
N PHE A 4 0.81 3.14 3.79
CA PHE A 4 1.27 1.85 3.28
C PHE A 4 0.71 0.74 4.17
N LEU A 5 0.44 -0.42 3.57
CA LEU A 5 0.06 -1.62 4.30
C LEU A 5 1.25 -2.60 4.27
N ALA A 6 1.68 -3.03 5.46
CA ALA A 6 2.71 -4.04 5.61
C ALA A 6 2.12 -5.31 6.24
N LEU A 7 2.51 -6.47 5.73
CA LEU A 7 1.99 -7.76 6.17
C LEU A 7 3.14 -8.66 6.64
N TRP A 8 2.98 -9.19 7.86
CA TRP A 8 3.81 -10.26 8.39
C TRP A 8 3.04 -11.56 8.36
N LYS A 9 3.40 -12.45 7.42
CA LYS A 9 2.81 -13.78 7.32
C LYS A 9 3.45 -14.69 8.37
N THR A 10 2.63 -15.30 9.22
CA THR A 10 3.06 -16.30 10.19
C THR A 10 2.77 -17.70 9.69
N ASP A 11 3.71 -18.62 9.90
CA ASP A 11 3.49 -20.03 9.65
C ASP A 11 2.88 -20.71 10.88
N LYS A 12 2.27 -21.88 10.70
CA LYS A 12 1.66 -22.67 11.80
C LYS A 12 2.64 -23.04 12.92
N ARG A 13 3.95 -22.97 12.65
CA ARG A 13 5.02 -23.33 13.60
C ARG A 13 5.54 -22.14 14.40
N THR A 14 5.31 -20.91 13.92
CA THR A 14 5.75 -19.69 14.61
C THR A 14 4.62 -19.17 15.49
N PHE A 15 4.93 -18.85 16.74
CA PHE A 15 3.94 -18.24 17.62
C PHE A 15 3.61 -16.83 17.12
N LEU A 16 2.31 -16.55 16.99
CA LEU A 16 1.80 -15.25 16.56
C LEU A 16 2.27 -14.13 17.49
N CYS A 17 2.41 -14.40 18.79
CA CYS A 17 2.92 -13.45 19.79
C CYS A 17 4.33 -12.93 19.48
N HIS A 18 5.24 -13.81 19.02
CA HIS A 18 6.61 -13.43 18.65
C HIS A 18 6.61 -12.51 17.42
N THR A 19 5.75 -12.81 16.45
CA THR A 19 5.64 -11.97 15.24
C THR A 19 5.05 -10.62 15.58
N ILE A 20 3.98 -10.57 16.39
CA ILE A 20 3.39 -9.30 16.85
C ILE A 20 4.43 -8.49 17.62
N HIS A 21 5.23 -9.12 18.49
CA HIS A 21 6.32 -8.43 19.18
C HIS A 21 7.32 -7.79 18.21
N ALA A 22 7.76 -8.54 17.19
CA ALA A 22 8.67 -8.01 16.16
C ALA A 22 8.03 -6.85 15.37
N VAL A 23 6.71 -6.89 15.13
CA VAL A 23 5.97 -5.79 14.48
C VAL A 23 5.90 -4.56 15.39
N ILE A 24 5.64 -4.73 16.69
CA ILE A 24 5.65 -3.63 17.67
C ILE A 24 7.05 -3.00 17.73
N ALA A 25 8.09 -3.83 17.81
CA ALA A 25 9.48 -3.37 17.80
C ALA A 25 9.79 -2.55 16.54
N CYS A 26 9.42 -3.06 15.36
CA CYS A 26 9.56 -2.36 14.09
C CYS A 26 8.80 -1.03 14.08
N ALA A 27 7.56 -1.02 14.56
CA ALA A 27 6.72 0.18 14.61
C ALA A 27 7.31 1.26 15.53
N LEU A 28 7.80 0.88 16.71
CA LEU A 28 8.46 1.80 17.63
C LEU A 28 9.79 2.34 17.06
N VAL A 29 10.53 1.52 16.33
CA VAL A 29 11.75 1.97 15.62
C VAL A 29 11.42 2.97 14.52
N ILE A 30 10.35 2.73 13.75
CA ILE A 30 9.87 3.66 12.73
C ILE A 30 9.45 4.97 13.40
N GLN A 31 8.66 4.91 14.48
CA GLN A 31 8.28 6.11 15.20
C GLN A 31 9.49 6.84 15.75
N HIS A 32 10.46 6.17 16.38
CA HIS A 32 11.62 6.84 16.94
C HIS A 32 12.50 7.48 15.86
N SER A 33 12.74 6.76 14.75
CA SER A 33 13.63 7.21 13.66
C SER A 33 13.03 8.32 12.81
N TYR A 34 11.70 8.31 12.64
CA TYR A 34 10.96 9.25 11.79
C TYR A 34 9.89 10.03 12.59
N SER A 35 10.11 10.24 13.89
CA SER A 35 9.17 10.89 14.82
C SER A 35 8.91 12.36 14.51
N SER A 36 9.82 13.00 13.79
CA SER A 36 9.70 14.39 13.38
C SER A 36 10.53 14.63 12.13
N TYR A 37 9.86 14.74 10.99
CA TYR A 37 10.48 15.28 9.79
C TYR A 37 9.97 16.71 9.60
N GLU A 38 10.85 17.69 9.79
CA GLU A 38 10.54 19.08 9.52
C GLU A 38 10.67 19.33 8.02
N THR A 39 9.56 19.68 7.40
CA THR A 39 9.52 20.03 5.98
C THR A 39 9.98 21.47 5.76
N ASP A 40 10.36 21.81 4.53
CA ASP A 40 10.77 23.18 4.15
C ASP A 40 9.66 24.23 4.40
N VAL A 41 8.41 23.77 4.50
CA VAL A 41 7.24 24.60 4.86
C VAL A 41 6.94 24.63 6.36
N LYS A 42 7.88 24.19 7.20
CA LYS A 42 7.79 24.14 8.68
C LYS A 42 6.62 23.32 9.22
N VAL A 43 6.16 22.33 8.46
CA VAL A 43 5.20 21.32 8.95
C VAL A 43 5.98 20.13 9.45
N ASN A 44 5.74 19.74 10.71
CA ASN A 44 6.32 18.55 11.31
C ASN A 44 5.49 17.32 10.91
N LEU A 45 6.07 16.44 10.10
CA LEU A 45 5.43 15.20 9.69
C LEU A 45 5.70 14.11 10.71
N LYS A 46 4.62 13.46 11.14
CA LYS A 46 4.64 12.28 12.00
C LYS A 46 3.81 11.18 11.36
N VAL A 47 4.24 9.94 11.55
CA VAL A 47 3.49 8.78 11.09
C VAL A 47 2.53 8.28 12.17
N LYS A 48 1.46 7.62 11.73
CA LYS A 48 0.54 6.88 12.59
C LYS A 48 0.70 5.40 12.26
N LEU A 49 0.84 4.56 13.28
CA LEU A 49 0.98 3.12 13.07
C LEU A 49 -0.13 2.40 13.82
N ALA A 50 -0.86 1.57 13.09
CA ALA A 50 -1.89 0.70 13.61
C ALA A 50 -1.51 -0.75 13.33
N ILE A 51 -1.63 -1.61 14.35
CA ILE A 51 -1.27 -3.03 14.27
C ILE A 51 -2.52 -3.86 14.57
N SER A 52 -2.83 -4.78 13.66
CA SER A 52 -3.88 -5.77 13.84
C SER A 52 -3.37 -7.16 13.49
N ALA A 53 -3.97 -8.19 14.08
CA ALA A 53 -3.61 -9.58 13.84
C ALA A 53 -4.83 -10.44 13.58
N GLY A 54 -4.67 -11.46 12.74
CA GLY A 54 -5.71 -12.45 12.48
C GLY A 54 -5.64 -13.02 11.06
N ASN A 55 -6.73 -13.67 10.66
CA ASN A 55 -6.82 -14.30 9.35
C ASN A 55 -7.22 -13.29 8.28
N LEU A 56 -6.53 -13.33 7.14
CA LEU A 56 -6.83 -12.53 5.96
C LEU A 56 -6.95 -13.43 4.73
N LEU A 57 -7.73 -12.97 3.77
CA LEU A 57 -7.85 -13.54 2.44
C LEU A 57 -7.08 -12.67 1.45
N PHE A 58 -6.34 -13.33 0.58
CA PHE A 58 -5.68 -12.72 -0.57
C PHE A 58 -6.32 -13.30 -1.82
N ALA A 59 -6.85 -12.45 -2.70
CA ALA A 59 -7.45 -12.89 -3.94
C ALA A 59 -6.92 -12.06 -5.12
N PRO A 60 -6.37 -12.71 -6.17
CA PRO A 60 -6.13 -12.03 -7.44
C PRO A 60 -7.46 -11.77 -8.14
N ILE A 61 -7.58 -10.61 -8.78
CA ILE A 61 -8.74 -10.15 -9.54
C ILE A 61 -8.29 -9.59 -10.89
N GLY A 62 -9.22 -9.49 -11.82
CA GLY A 62 -8.94 -9.07 -13.19
C GLY A 62 -8.83 -10.24 -14.16
N THR A 63 -8.56 -9.90 -15.42
CA THR A 63 -8.48 -10.85 -16.53
C THR A 63 -7.37 -10.46 -17.50
N GLY A 64 -6.73 -11.47 -18.09
CA GLY A 64 -5.73 -11.27 -19.15
C GLY A 64 -4.49 -10.53 -18.68
N ILE A 65 -4.31 -9.30 -19.16
CA ILE A 65 -3.12 -8.47 -18.93
C ILE A 65 -3.26 -7.50 -17.74
N ASP A 66 -4.47 -7.28 -17.24
CA ASP A 66 -4.76 -6.27 -16.22
C ASP A 66 -5.23 -6.93 -14.92
N MET A 67 -4.28 -7.59 -14.26
CA MET A 67 -4.51 -8.23 -12.96
C MET A 67 -4.26 -7.23 -11.83
N ASN A 68 -5.06 -7.33 -10.79
CA ASN A 68 -4.83 -6.70 -9.51
C ASN A 68 -5.03 -7.73 -8.41
N TYR A 69 -4.74 -7.35 -7.16
CA TYR A 69 -5.03 -8.21 -6.02
C TYR A 69 -5.77 -7.43 -4.96
N VAL A 70 -6.50 -8.17 -4.15
CA VAL A 70 -7.21 -7.63 -3.02
C VAL A 70 -6.85 -8.40 -1.76
N VAL A 71 -6.73 -7.65 -0.66
CA VAL A 71 -6.57 -8.21 0.68
C VAL A 71 -7.78 -7.80 1.47
N PHE A 72 -8.46 -8.79 2.04
CA PHE A 72 -9.67 -8.58 2.82
C PHE A 72 -9.64 -9.48 4.06
N GLY A 73 -10.17 -8.98 5.16
CA GLY A 73 -10.32 -9.74 6.39
C GLY A 73 -10.47 -8.81 7.58
N LEU A 74 -10.88 -9.38 8.72
CA LEU A 74 -11.03 -8.64 9.97
C LEU A 74 -9.78 -7.80 10.31
N PRO A 75 -8.52 -8.29 10.15
CA PRO A 75 -7.35 -7.49 10.48
C PRO A 75 -7.18 -6.22 9.65
N VAL A 76 -7.65 -6.21 8.40
CA VAL A 76 -7.57 -5.02 7.52
C VAL A 76 -8.58 -3.97 7.97
N ILE A 77 -9.78 -4.41 8.34
CA ILE A 77 -10.87 -3.56 8.81
C ILE A 77 -10.49 -2.92 10.15
N GLU A 78 -10.07 -3.76 11.10
CA GLU A 78 -9.65 -3.29 12.43
C GLU A 78 -8.41 -2.39 12.37
N ALA A 79 -7.43 -2.69 11.51
CA ALA A 79 -6.27 -1.82 11.32
C ALA A 79 -6.66 -0.43 10.82
N LYS A 80 -7.66 -0.35 9.91
CA LYS A 80 -8.14 0.93 9.40
C LYS A 80 -8.92 1.70 10.47
N ALA A 81 -9.75 1.02 11.25
CA ALA A 81 -10.46 1.62 12.37
C ALA A 81 -9.48 2.11 13.46
N ALA A 82 -8.46 1.33 13.78
CA ALA A 82 -7.43 1.75 14.73
C ALA A 82 -6.61 2.95 14.21
N GLU A 83 -6.33 3.01 12.91
CA GLU A 83 -5.63 4.15 12.30
C GLU A 83 -6.41 5.46 12.40
N SER A 84 -7.74 5.42 12.24
CA SER A 84 -8.58 6.62 12.32
C SER A 84 -8.63 7.21 13.74
N VAL A 85 -8.52 6.36 14.77
CA VAL A 85 -8.48 6.75 16.20
C VAL A 85 -7.03 6.98 16.68
N CYS A 86 -6.02 6.68 15.87
CA CYS A 86 -4.61 6.83 16.23
C CYS A 86 -4.18 8.31 16.13
N ALA A 87 -3.52 8.82 17.19
CA ALA A 87 -2.93 10.15 17.15
C ALA A 87 -1.55 10.14 16.47
N SER A 88 -1.13 11.30 15.97
CA SER A 88 0.15 11.45 15.27
C SER A 88 1.33 11.14 16.19
N GLY A 89 2.16 10.16 15.82
CA GLY A 89 3.29 9.70 16.63
C GLY A 89 2.98 8.54 17.58
N GLU A 90 1.76 7.99 17.54
CA GLU A 90 1.40 6.81 18.34
C GLU A 90 1.54 5.49 17.58
N VAL A 91 1.72 4.41 18.35
CA VAL A 91 1.56 3.02 17.88
C VAL A 91 0.36 2.43 18.60
N LYS A 92 -0.71 2.14 17.86
CA LYS A 92 -1.98 1.64 18.39
C LYS A 92 -2.22 0.20 17.95
N LEU A 93 -2.62 -0.66 18.88
CA LEU A 93 -2.96 -2.06 18.67
C LEU A 93 -4.46 -2.25 18.80
N THR A 94 -5.00 -3.12 17.96
CA THR A 94 -6.38 -3.61 18.06
C THR A 94 -6.48 -4.68 19.16
N ALA A 95 -7.69 -4.92 19.66
CA ALA A 95 -7.94 -5.94 20.68
C ALA A 95 -7.48 -7.35 20.22
N THR A 96 -7.63 -7.66 18.93
CA THR A 96 -7.18 -8.93 18.34
C THR A 96 -5.67 -9.10 18.38
N ALA A 97 -4.89 -8.04 18.12
CA ALA A 97 -3.44 -8.07 18.28
C ALA A 97 -3.02 -8.12 19.76
N TRP A 98 -3.68 -7.34 20.61
CA TRP A 98 -3.36 -7.27 22.04
C TRP A 98 -3.64 -8.59 22.77
N GLY A 99 -4.68 -9.34 22.39
CA GLY A 99 -4.99 -10.64 22.98
C GLY A 99 -3.89 -11.69 22.85
N HIS A 100 -2.91 -11.48 21.97
CA HIS A 100 -1.74 -12.34 21.81
C HIS A 100 -0.48 -11.80 22.52
N CYS A 101 -0.56 -10.65 23.18
CA CYS A 101 0.54 -9.99 23.87
C CYS A 101 0.45 -10.19 25.39
N TYR A 102 1.59 -10.39 26.05
CA TYR A 102 1.65 -10.36 27.51
C TYR A 102 1.83 -8.92 27.99
N SER A 103 0.89 -8.42 28.80
CA SER A 103 0.86 -7.04 29.29
C SER A 103 2.13 -6.61 30.01
N ARG A 104 2.77 -7.54 30.73
CA ARG A 104 4.05 -7.32 31.45
C ARG A 104 5.18 -6.85 30.54
N ASN A 105 5.17 -7.23 29.27
CA ASN A 105 6.26 -6.95 28.35
C ASN A 105 6.25 -5.52 27.80
N TYR A 106 5.19 -4.74 28.03
CA TYR A 106 4.98 -3.45 27.37
C TYR A 106 4.49 -2.38 28.34
N ASP A 107 5.01 -1.17 28.17
CA ASP A 107 4.40 0.04 28.72
C ASP A 107 3.25 0.45 27.80
N HIS A 108 2.02 0.33 28.30
CA HIS A 108 0.81 0.42 27.51
C HIS A 108 -0.31 1.21 28.20
N LEU A 109 -1.18 1.81 27.40
CA LEU A 109 -2.41 2.47 27.84
C LEU A 109 -3.59 1.81 27.13
N VAL A 110 -4.52 1.27 27.91
CA VAL A 110 -5.78 0.71 27.40
C VAL A 110 -6.81 1.84 27.33
N HIS A 111 -7.44 2.01 26.17
CA HIS A 111 -8.54 2.97 25.97
C HIS A 111 -9.89 2.27 26.13
N ASP A 112 -10.93 3.05 26.45
CA ASP A 112 -12.29 2.52 26.69
C ASP A 112 -12.88 1.82 25.45
N ASP A 113 -12.45 2.22 24.27
CA ASP A 113 -12.80 1.69 22.96
C ASP A 113 -12.04 0.39 22.59
N GLY A 114 -11.34 -0.23 23.55
CA GLY A 114 -10.71 -1.55 23.41
C GLY A 114 -9.38 -1.56 22.65
N HIS A 115 -8.94 -0.39 22.17
CA HIS A 115 -7.63 -0.21 21.55
C HIS A 115 -6.55 0.01 22.62
N VAL A 116 -5.32 -0.39 22.31
CA VAL A 116 -4.18 -0.27 23.24
C VAL A 116 -3.06 0.54 22.59
N THR A 117 -2.63 1.63 23.23
CA THR A 117 -1.45 2.39 22.79
C THR A 117 -0.21 1.83 23.46
N ILE A 118 0.82 1.51 22.68
CA ILE A 118 2.12 1.04 23.18
C ILE A 118 3.12 2.19 23.16
N LYS A 119 3.72 2.47 24.32
CA LYS A 119 4.76 3.50 24.47
C LYS A 119 6.16 2.92 24.31
N SER A 120 6.43 1.80 24.98
CA SER A 120 7.74 1.16 24.93
C SER A 120 7.65 -0.35 25.22
N ILE A 121 8.70 -1.06 24.81
CA ILE A 121 8.91 -2.48 25.14
C ILE A 121 9.77 -2.54 26.39
N LEU A 122 9.28 -3.26 27.40
CA LEU A 122 9.97 -3.47 28.68
C LEU A 122 10.78 -4.76 28.69
N TYR A 123 10.23 -5.84 28.10
CA TYR A 123 10.84 -7.18 28.10
C TYR A 123 10.65 -7.86 26.73
N ASP A 124 11.68 -8.59 26.26
CA ASP A 124 11.60 -9.37 25.01
C ASP A 124 11.04 -10.78 25.29
N PRO A 125 9.93 -11.20 24.65
CA PRO A 125 9.38 -12.55 24.79
C PRO A 125 10.28 -13.65 24.20
N HIS A 126 11.30 -13.32 23.41
CA HIS A 126 12.27 -14.31 22.88
C HIS A 126 13.36 -14.65 23.90
N GLU A 127 13.57 -13.82 24.92
CA GLU A 127 14.54 -14.08 25.97
C GLU A 127 13.91 -14.95 27.07
N ILE A 128 14.59 -16.03 27.43
CA ILE A 128 14.15 -17.00 28.45
C ILE A 128 14.16 -16.35 29.85
N ASP A 129 14.99 -15.31 30.05
CA ASP A 129 15.07 -14.53 31.29
C ASP A 129 14.25 -13.23 31.19
N VAL A 130 12.95 -13.32 31.52
CA VAL A 130 11.99 -12.20 31.59
C VAL A 130 12.31 -11.17 32.71
N THR A 131 13.50 -11.27 33.31
CA THR A 131 13.99 -10.41 34.40
C THR A 131 14.94 -9.33 33.90
N LYS A 132 15.50 -9.46 32.70
CA LYS A 132 16.39 -8.45 32.11
C LYS A 132 15.57 -7.38 31.37
N PRO A 133 15.74 -6.10 31.68
CA PRO A 133 15.08 -5.03 30.93
C PRO A 133 15.59 -5.03 29.49
N PHE A 134 14.67 -4.83 28.53
CA PHE A 134 14.99 -4.74 27.12
C PHE A 134 16.10 -3.69 26.88
N ILE A 135 17.23 -4.12 26.33
CA ILE A 135 18.44 -3.28 26.12
C ILE A 135 18.25 -2.36 24.91
N GLY A 136 17.07 -1.74 24.78
CA GLY A 136 16.74 -0.68 23.82
C GLY A 136 17.00 -0.98 22.34
N PHE A 137 16.53 -0.07 21.48
CA PHE A 137 16.75 -0.19 20.04
C PHE A 137 18.14 0.28 19.58
N GLY A 138 19.09 0.49 20.50
CA GLY A 138 20.35 1.18 20.23
C GLY A 138 21.19 0.52 19.12
N ALA A 139 21.27 -0.81 19.08
CA ALA A 139 21.96 -1.54 18.01
C ALA A 139 21.21 -1.48 16.67
N MET A 140 19.87 -1.57 16.70
CA MET A 140 19.00 -1.54 15.52
C MET A 140 18.97 -0.15 14.88
N ILE A 141 18.87 0.91 15.69
CA ILE A 141 18.91 2.31 15.25
C ILE A 141 20.28 2.67 14.66
N ARG A 142 21.39 2.14 15.21
CA ARG A 142 22.73 2.35 14.62
C ARG A 142 22.86 1.74 13.22
N GLN A 143 22.19 0.63 12.94
CA GLN A 143 22.13 0.05 11.59
C GLN A 143 21.31 0.91 10.62
N ILE A 144 20.23 1.53 11.09
CA ILE A 144 19.37 2.43 10.29
C ILE A 144 20.04 3.77 10.01
N LYS A 145 20.81 4.30 10.98
CA LYS A 145 21.57 5.56 10.86
C LYS A 145 22.80 5.49 9.95
N LYS A 146 23.15 4.32 9.38
CA LYS A 146 24.07 4.32 8.24
C LYS A 146 23.43 5.16 7.15
N PRO A 147 24.07 6.24 6.68
CA PRO A 147 23.45 7.14 5.73
C PRO A 147 23.03 6.34 4.50
N PHE A 148 21.73 6.32 4.22
CA PHE A 148 21.14 5.82 2.98
C PHE A 148 21.54 6.70 1.76
N ASN A 149 22.59 7.53 1.86
CA ASN A 149 23.15 8.36 0.78
C ASN A 149 23.61 7.51 -0.43
N GLY A 150 23.84 6.21 -0.23
CA GLY A 150 24.13 5.28 -1.33
C GLY A 150 22.90 4.79 -2.11
N ILE A 151 21.68 5.01 -1.60
CA ILE A 151 20.44 4.41 -2.14
C ILE A 151 19.60 5.43 -2.91
N GLU A 152 19.65 6.71 -2.57
CA GLU A 152 19.09 7.78 -3.42
C GLU A 152 19.84 7.91 -4.75
N ASN A 153 21.14 7.54 -4.74
CA ASN A 153 22.01 7.50 -5.92
C ASN A 153 22.21 6.08 -6.46
N LEU A 154 21.35 5.11 -6.13
CA LEU A 154 21.38 3.81 -6.80
C LEU A 154 21.01 4.03 -8.27
N PRO A 155 21.96 3.89 -9.22
CA PRO A 155 21.64 4.07 -10.61
C PRO A 155 20.61 3.02 -11.01
N ASP A 156 19.60 3.40 -11.80
CA ASP A 156 18.74 2.44 -12.52
C ASP A 156 19.59 1.45 -13.38
N PHE A 157 20.89 1.73 -13.55
CA PHE A 157 21.91 0.95 -14.27
C PHE A 157 22.34 -0.39 -13.64
N LEU A 158 21.99 -0.71 -12.38
CA LEU A 158 22.39 -2.01 -11.78
C LEU A 158 21.70 -3.24 -12.43
N TRP A 159 20.74 -3.01 -13.32
CA TRP A 159 20.04 -4.05 -14.07
C TRP A 159 20.64 -4.29 -15.46
N ASP A 160 21.58 -3.46 -15.91
CA ASP A 160 22.34 -3.70 -17.14
C ASP A 160 23.50 -4.66 -16.84
N SER A 161 23.33 -5.91 -17.27
CA SER A 161 24.25 -7.03 -17.02
C SER A 161 25.60 -6.94 -17.75
N LYS A 162 25.88 -5.84 -18.47
CA LYS A 162 26.99 -5.79 -19.42
C LYS A 162 28.32 -5.21 -18.91
N SER A 163 28.42 -4.71 -17.67
CA SER A 163 29.73 -4.28 -17.12
C SER A 163 29.77 -4.05 -15.59
N LEU A 164 29.43 -5.05 -14.75
CA LEU A 164 29.60 -4.90 -13.29
C LEU A 164 30.95 -5.45 -12.80
N ASN A 165 31.67 -4.64 -12.03
CA ASN A 165 32.85 -5.05 -11.28
C ASN A 165 32.48 -6.01 -10.13
N SER A 166 33.44 -6.79 -9.61
CA SER A 166 33.24 -7.76 -8.53
C SER A 166 32.69 -7.15 -7.23
N THR A 167 33.04 -5.89 -6.94
CA THR A 167 32.54 -5.11 -5.80
C THR A 167 31.07 -4.69 -5.97
N ASP A 168 30.63 -4.41 -7.20
CA ASP A 168 29.25 -4.03 -7.49
C ASP A 168 28.30 -5.22 -7.44
N LEU A 169 28.79 -6.41 -7.82
CA LEU A 169 28.09 -7.68 -7.64
C LEU A 169 27.84 -8.02 -6.17
N LEU A 170 28.83 -7.79 -5.30
CA LEU A 170 28.67 -7.98 -3.85
C LEU A 170 27.64 -7.00 -3.26
N LYS A 171 27.71 -5.71 -3.61
CA LYS A 171 26.70 -4.72 -3.20
C LYS A 171 25.30 -5.03 -3.75
N LYS A 172 25.22 -5.55 -4.98
CA LYS A 172 23.96 -6.01 -5.58
C LYS A 172 23.38 -7.18 -4.80
N ASN A 173 24.20 -8.16 -4.42
CA ASN A 173 23.74 -9.29 -3.62
C ASN A 173 23.34 -8.88 -2.19
N GLU A 174 24.08 -7.98 -1.56
CA GLU A 174 23.72 -7.42 -0.25
C GLU A 174 22.39 -6.67 -0.28
N THR A 175 22.15 -5.87 -1.32
CA THR A 175 20.88 -5.15 -1.48
C THR A 175 19.74 -6.12 -1.81
N LEU A 176 19.91 -7.07 -2.73
CA LEU A 176 18.91 -8.10 -3.04
C LEU A 176 18.59 -9.01 -1.84
N ASN A 177 19.53 -9.20 -0.91
CA ASN A 177 19.30 -9.94 0.33
C ASN A 177 18.25 -9.27 1.23
N LEU A 178 18.03 -7.96 1.13
CA LEU A 178 16.93 -7.28 1.81
C LEU A 178 15.56 -7.77 1.32
N ARG A 179 15.48 -8.31 0.09
CA ARG A 179 14.26 -8.85 -0.49
C ARG A 179 14.54 -10.13 -1.28
N LYS A 180 14.80 -11.22 -0.54
CA LYS A 180 15.02 -12.58 -1.09
C LYS A 180 13.95 -13.05 -2.08
N THR A 181 12.73 -12.52 -1.99
CA THR A 181 11.65 -12.82 -2.94
C THR A 181 12.00 -12.48 -4.39
N ILE A 182 12.86 -11.49 -4.63
CA ILE A 182 13.33 -11.15 -5.99
C ILE A 182 14.15 -12.30 -6.56
N LEU A 183 15.08 -12.85 -5.77
CA LEU A 183 15.92 -13.99 -6.16
C LEU A 183 15.05 -15.22 -6.44
N ILE A 184 14.07 -15.50 -5.57
CA ILE A 184 13.14 -16.62 -5.75
C ILE A 184 12.29 -16.45 -7.02
N ALA A 185 11.90 -15.21 -7.36
CA ALA A 185 11.11 -14.94 -8.56
C ALA A 185 11.93 -15.15 -9.85
N GLU A 186 13.20 -14.78 -9.81
CA GLU A 186 14.17 -15.02 -10.90
C GLU A 186 14.41 -16.52 -11.09
N GLU A 187 14.67 -17.27 -10.02
CA GLU A 187 14.82 -18.73 -10.05
C GLU A 187 13.59 -19.46 -10.61
N LYS A 188 12.39 -18.97 -10.27
CA LYS A 188 11.13 -19.57 -10.73
C LYS A 188 10.65 -19.06 -12.08
N ASN A 189 11.35 -18.11 -12.69
CA ASN A 189 10.99 -17.49 -13.97
C ASN A 189 9.53 -17.00 -14.07
N ILE A 190 9.00 -16.43 -12.99
CA ILE A 190 7.60 -15.95 -12.91
C ILE A 190 7.44 -14.51 -13.44
N GLY A 191 8.46 -13.97 -14.11
CA GLY A 191 8.52 -12.59 -14.58
C GLY A 191 7.35 -12.22 -15.50
N SER A 192 6.96 -13.12 -16.40
CA SER A 192 5.85 -12.91 -17.33
C SER A 192 4.49 -12.80 -16.63
N ASP A 193 4.28 -13.57 -15.55
CA ASP A 193 3.01 -13.58 -14.81
C ASP A 193 2.86 -12.37 -13.89
N ILE A 194 3.94 -11.94 -13.23
CA ILE A 194 3.89 -10.76 -12.35
C ILE A 194 3.73 -9.46 -13.13
N ARG A 195 4.11 -9.42 -14.42
CA ARG A 195 3.94 -8.24 -15.28
C ARG A 195 2.47 -7.83 -15.44
N LYS A 196 1.54 -8.78 -15.33
CA LYS A 196 0.09 -8.53 -15.39
C LYS A 196 -0.40 -7.66 -14.24
N PHE A 197 0.37 -7.52 -13.16
CA PHE A 197 0.06 -6.67 -12.00
C PHE A 197 0.69 -5.28 -12.08
N MET A 198 1.37 -4.96 -13.19
CA MET A 198 2.03 -3.67 -13.37
C MET A 198 1.08 -2.67 -14.01
N VAL A 199 1.02 -1.47 -13.40
CA VAL A 199 0.27 -0.34 -13.96
C VAL A 199 0.84 0.01 -15.34
N ARG A 200 -0.04 0.20 -16.33
CA ARG A 200 0.31 0.28 -17.75
C ARG A 200 1.42 1.30 -18.09
N PRO A 201 1.41 2.55 -17.59
CA PRO A 201 2.55 3.48 -17.73
C PRO A 201 3.91 2.91 -17.30
N VAL A 202 3.95 2.13 -16.22
CA VAL A 202 5.19 1.49 -15.74
C VAL A 202 5.60 0.37 -16.69
N LEU A 203 4.63 -0.46 -17.11
CA LEU A 203 4.88 -1.54 -18.05
C LEU A 203 5.46 -1.02 -19.38
N THR A 204 4.88 0.05 -19.94
CA THR A 204 5.38 0.68 -21.17
C THR A 204 6.82 1.18 -21.02
N GLN A 205 7.20 1.76 -19.88
CA GLN A 205 8.58 2.21 -19.66
C GLN A 205 9.56 1.05 -19.48
N VAL A 206 9.13 -0.02 -18.81
CA VAL A 206 9.93 -1.24 -18.71
C VAL A 206 10.17 -1.84 -20.11
N ASP A 207 9.15 -1.89 -20.95
CA ASP A 207 9.26 -2.40 -22.32
C ASP A 207 10.13 -1.52 -23.22
N ALA A 208 10.04 -0.22 -23.05
CA ALA A 208 10.88 0.75 -23.74
C ALA A 208 12.33 0.79 -23.21
N HIS A 209 12.68 -0.01 -22.19
CA HIS A 209 13.97 0.03 -21.50
C HIS A 209 14.34 1.44 -21.03
N GLN A 210 13.32 2.21 -20.60
CA GLN A 210 13.48 3.58 -20.15
C GLN A 210 13.51 3.67 -18.61
N PRO A 211 14.37 4.54 -18.05
CA PRO A 211 14.38 4.83 -16.62
C PRO A 211 13.00 5.24 -16.08
N LEU A 212 12.57 4.64 -14.97
CA LEU A 212 11.27 4.93 -14.34
C LEU A 212 11.18 6.37 -13.81
N LYS A 213 12.32 7.04 -13.59
CA LYS A 213 12.37 8.46 -13.24
C LYS A 213 11.62 9.35 -14.25
N TYR A 214 11.51 8.95 -15.52
CA TYR A 214 10.77 9.71 -16.54
C TYR A 214 9.25 9.69 -16.35
N LEU A 215 8.74 8.85 -15.46
CA LEU A 215 7.34 8.90 -15.03
C LEU A 215 7.10 9.97 -13.95
N THR A 216 8.17 10.59 -13.43
CA THR A 216 8.08 11.61 -12.39
C THR A 216 7.82 12.96 -13.03
N GLU A 217 6.61 13.50 -12.85
CA GLU A 217 6.22 14.80 -13.38
C GLU A 217 5.07 15.42 -12.57
N MET A 218 4.99 16.75 -12.60
CA MET A 218 3.78 17.48 -12.21
C MET A 218 2.88 17.60 -13.44
N ARG A 219 1.65 17.11 -13.34
CA ARG A 219 0.76 17.02 -14.50
C ARG A 219 -0.68 17.32 -14.13
N GLN A 220 -1.38 17.97 -15.04
CA GLN A 220 -2.83 18.09 -14.96
C GLN A 220 -3.45 16.76 -15.37
N VAL A 221 -4.24 16.17 -14.48
CA VAL A 221 -4.94 14.90 -14.71
C VAL A 221 -6.39 15.02 -14.26
N SER A 222 -7.23 14.12 -14.76
CA SER A 222 -8.58 13.91 -14.21
C SER A 222 -8.62 12.62 -13.40
N ILE A 223 -9.00 12.73 -12.13
CA ILE A 223 -9.08 11.63 -11.17
C ILE A 223 -10.54 11.22 -11.02
N LEU A 224 -10.80 9.91 -11.13
CA LEU A 224 -12.06 9.31 -10.72
C LEU A 224 -11.78 8.39 -9.52
N PHE A 225 -12.47 8.64 -8.43
CA PHE A 225 -12.57 7.73 -7.31
C PHE A 225 -13.93 7.07 -7.35
N ILE A 226 -13.96 5.76 -7.55
CA ILE A 226 -15.17 4.96 -7.60
C ILE A 226 -15.25 4.22 -6.27
N THR A 227 -16.39 4.30 -5.60
CA THR A 227 -16.73 3.45 -4.48
C THR A 227 -17.98 2.64 -4.81
N LEU A 228 -17.99 1.36 -4.46
CA LEU A 228 -19.16 0.51 -4.58
C LEU A 228 -19.41 -0.22 -3.26
N LYS A 229 -20.69 -0.27 -2.90
CA LYS A 229 -21.17 -0.97 -1.72
C LYS A 229 -21.80 -2.29 -2.14
N PRO A 230 -21.17 -3.43 -1.87
CA PRO A 230 -21.77 -4.74 -2.11
C PRO A 230 -22.91 -5.00 -1.13
N ARG A 231 -23.83 -5.89 -1.49
CA ARG A 231 -24.75 -6.53 -0.55
C ARG A 231 -23.98 -7.49 0.33
N ASP A 232 -24.43 -7.63 1.58
CA ASP A 232 -23.90 -8.65 2.48
C ASP A 232 -24.03 -10.03 1.86
N CYS A 233 -22.90 -10.70 1.66
CA CYS A 233 -22.80 -12.01 1.04
C CYS A 233 -21.55 -12.76 1.55
N PRO A 234 -21.50 -14.10 1.39
CA PRO A 234 -20.32 -14.89 1.71
C PRO A 234 -19.09 -14.49 0.87
N TYR A 235 -17.89 -14.73 1.41
CA TYR A 235 -16.64 -14.30 0.78
C TYR A 235 -16.45 -14.68 -0.69
N PRO A 236 -16.77 -15.90 -1.16
CA PRO A 236 -16.60 -16.25 -2.57
C PRO A 236 -17.46 -15.38 -3.50
N GLN A 237 -18.71 -15.11 -3.09
CA GLN A 237 -19.62 -14.25 -3.84
C GLN A 237 -19.14 -12.80 -3.82
N PHE A 238 -18.68 -12.33 -2.67
CA PHE A 238 -18.11 -10.99 -2.54
C PHE A 238 -16.92 -10.78 -3.50
N ILE A 239 -15.93 -11.68 -3.50
CA ILE A 239 -14.79 -11.59 -4.42
C ILE A 239 -15.23 -11.62 -5.88
N THR A 240 -16.29 -12.37 -6.21
CA THR A 240 -16.86 -12.41 -7.56
C THR A 240 -17.45 -11.05 -7.95
N ILE A 241 -18.20 -10.40 -7.06
CA ILE A 241 -18.73 -9.04 -7.28
C ILE A 241 -17.60 -8.04 -7.48
N VAL A 242 -16.57 -8.07 -6.62
CA VAL A 242 -15.39 -7.19 -6.74
C VAL A 242 -14.69 -7.41 -8.08
N ASN A 243 -14.45 -8.66 -8.46
CA ASN A 243 -13.78 -9.03 -9.70
C ASN A 243 -14.57 -8.56 -10.93
N ASN A 244 -15.88 -8.81 -10.98
CA ASN A 244 -16.75 -8.38 -12.07
C ASN A 244 -16.81 -6.84 -12.18
N SER A 245 -16.93 -6.16 -11.05
CA SER A 245 -16.92 -4.69 -11.00
C SER A 245 -15.60 -4.10 -11.50
N TYR A 246 -14.48 -4.71 -11.10
CA TYR A 246 -13.15 -4.33 -11.54
C TYR A 246 -12.96 -4.55 -13.05
N GLN A 247 -13.37 -5.70 -13.59
CA GLN A 247 -13.27 -6.00 -15.02
C GLN A 247 -14.08 -5.03 -15.89
N ILE A 248 -15.33 -4.76 -15.52
CA ILE A 248 -16.19 -3.78 -16.21
C ILE A 248 -15.56 -2.39 -16.18
N THR A 249 -15.01 -2.01 -15.02
CA THR A 249 -14.31 -0.72 -14.86
C THR A 249 -13.10 -0.64 -15.80
N CYS A 250 -12.24 -1.65 -15.80
CA CYS A 250 -11.08 -1.73 -16.70
C CYS A 250 -11.49 -1.60 -18.16
N GLU A 251 -12.50 -2.35 -18.61
CA GLU A 251 -12.96 -2.33 -20.01
C GLU A 251 -13.41 -0.93 -20.44
N ILE A 252 -14.22 -0.24 -19.63
CA ILE A 252 -14.74 1.10 -19.94
C ILE A 252 -13.62 2.15 -19.92
N VAL A 253 -12.73 2.05 -18.94
CA VAL A 253 -11.62 3.00 -18.74
C VAL A 253 -10.62 2.89 -19.90
N TYR A 254 -10.26 1.68 -20.32
CA TYR A 254 -9.29 1.47 -21.40
C TYR A 254 -9.83 1.89 -22.76
N LYS A 255 -11.12 1.70 -23.04
CA LYS A 255 -11.77 2.23 -24.26
C LYS A 255 -11.67 3.76 -24.36
N SER A 256 -11.49 4.43 -23.23
CA SER A 256 -11.41 5.90 -23.15
C SER A 256 -10.00 6.39 -22.84
N MET A 257 -8.98 5.55 -23.04
CA MET A 257 -7.56 5.86 -22.80
C MET A 257 -7.26 6.28 -21.35
N GLY A 258 -8.05 5.83 -20.38
CA GLY A 258 -7.74 6.01 -18.96
C GLY A 258 -6.86 4.88 -18.43
N CYS A 259 -6.45 4.99 -17.16
CA CYS A 259 -5.67 3.97 -16.47
C CYS A 259 -6.26 3.68 -15.09
N VAL A 260 -6.51 2.40 -14.81
CA VAL A 260 -6.86 1.93 -13.46
C VAL A 260 -5.56 1.77 -12.67
N ASN A 261 -5.40 2.53 -11.59
CA ASN A 261 -4.14 2.58 -10.85
C ASN A 261 -4.14 1.64 -9.64
N LYS A 262 -5.17 1.72 -8.80
CA LYS A 262 -5.27 0.94 -7.57
C LYS A 262 -6.71 0.54 -7.29
N ILE A 263 -6.85 -0.62 -6.69
CA ILE A 263 -8.08 -1.08 -6.05
C ILE A 263 -7.77 -1.39 -4.59
N ILE A 264 -8.62 -0.91 -3.70
CA ILE A 264 -8.47 -1.10 -2.26
C ILE A 264 -9.84 -1.49 -1.69
N LEU A 265 -9.84 -2.40 -0.73
CA LEU A 265 -11.03 -2.83 0.00
C LEU A 265 -10.98 -2.31 1.43
N PHE A 266 -12.05 -1.64 1.84
CA PHE A 266 -12.22 -1.11 3.19
C PHE A 266 -13.60 -1.49 3.71
N ASP A 267 -13.67 -2.28 4.78
CA ASP A 267 -14.92 -2.52 5.54
C ASP A 267 -16.15 -2.96 4.70
N LYS A 268 -15.90 -3.65 3.58
CA LYS A 268 -16.81 -4.09 2.49
C LYS A 268 -16.95 -3.12 1.31
N ASP A 269 -16.61 -1.85 1.45
CA ASP A 269 -16.57 -0.94 0.32
C ASP A 269 -15.33 -1.19 -0.54
N VAL A 270 -15.53 -1.20 -1.86
CA VAL A 270 -14.43 -1.29 -2.83
C VAL A 270 -14.16 0.09 -3.36
N MET A 271 -12.92 0.54 -3.23
CA MET A 271 -12.44 1.78 -3.81
C MET A 271 -11.56 1.49 -5.02
N ILE A 272 -11.91 2.05 -6.18
CA ILE A 272 -11.10 1.98 -7.40
C ILE A 272 -10.63 3.39 -7.77
N LEU A 273 -9.32 3.56 -7.93
CA LEU A 273 -8.69 4.79 -8.39
C LEU A 273 -8.38 4.70 -9.88
N VAL A 274 -8.99 5.60 -10.65
CA VAL A 274 -8.79 5.74 -12.09
C VAL A 274 -8.23 7.12 -12.41
N ILE A 275 -7.32 7.17 -13.39
CA ILE A 275 -6.59 8.38 -13.78
C ILE A 275 -6.68 8.55 -15.30
N PHE A 276 -7.04 9.75 -15.74
CA PHE A 276 -6.98 10.20 -17.13
C PHE A 276 -5.91 11.26 -17.29
N GLY A 277 -5.26 11.26 -18.45
CA GLY A 277 -4.22 12.23 -18.77
C GLY A 277 -2.82 11.89 -18.31
N LEU A 278 -2.54 10.61 -18.00
CA LEU A 278 -1.17 10.16 -17.78
C LEU A 278 -0.32 10.25 -19.06
N ARG A 279 1.02 10.22 -18.91
CA ARG A 279 1.95 10.17 -20.03
C ARG A 279 1.64 8.99 -20.97
N GLY A 280 1.56 9.26 -22.28
CA GLY A 280 1.14 8.29 -23.30
C GLY A 280 -0.38 8.17 -23.49
N PHE A 281 -1.17 8.77 -22.60
CA PHE A 281 -2.64 8.72 -22.58
C PHE A 281 -3.29 10.11 -22.60
N LYS A 282 -2.52 11.16 -22.97
CA LYS A 282 -3.01 12.54 -22.99
C LYS A 282 -3.96 12.75 -24.18
N HIS A 283 -5.10 13.38 -23.93
CA HIS A 283 -6.08 13.72 -24.96
C HIS A 283 -6.66 15.12 -24.71
N GLU A 284 -7.15 15.79 -25.75
CA GLU A 284 -7.66 17.18 -25.65
C GLU A 284 -8.85 17.31 -24.67
N SER A 285 -9.72 16.30 -24.60
CA SER A 285 -10.95 16.30 -23.78
C SER A 285 -10.95 15.32 -22.61
N GLU A 286 -9.88 15.29 -21.79
CA GLU A 286 -9.76 14.38 -20.64
C GLU A 286 -10.90 14.49 -19.63
N ALA A 287 -11.33 15.71 -19.29
CA ALA A 287 -12.41 15.92 -18.34
C ALA A 287 -13.75 15.38 -18.88
N GLN A 288 -14.01 15.54 -20.17
CA GLN A 288 -15.20 14.99 -20.83
C GLN A 288 -15.16 13.46 -20.87
N ALA A 289 -14.01 12.88 -21.23
CA ALA A 289 -13.81 11.44 -21.22
C ALA A 289 -13.99 10.86 -19.80
N ALA A 290 -13.42 11.51 -18.79
CA ALA A 290 -13.58 11.15 -17.38
C ALA A 290 -15.05 11.14 -16.95
N LEU A 291 -15.82 12.20 -17.27
CA LEU A 291 -17.25 12.26 -16.93
C LEU A 291 -18.08 11.20 -17.67
N LYS A 292 -17.81 10.98 -18.96
CA LYS A 292 -18.49 9.94 -19.74
C LYS A 292 -18.17 8.54 -19.20
N CYS A 293 -16.92 8.28 -18.84
CA CYS A 293 -16.51 7.06 -18.17
C CYS A 293 -17.21 6.88 -16.83
N ALA A 294 -17.22 7.91 -15.98
CA ALA A 294 -17.89 7.85 -14.69
C ALA A 294 -19.37 7.48 -14.84
N TYR A 295 -20.08 8.10 -15.78
CA TYR A 295 -21.48 7.76 -16.07
C TYR A 295 -21.65 6.30 -16.51
N ASN A 296 -20.84 5.84 -17.47
CA ASN A 296 -20.93 4.47 -17.98
C ASN A 296 -20.57 3.43 -16.90
N ILE A 297 -19.55 3.69 -16.09
CA ILE A 297 -19.14 2.82 -14.97
C ILE A 297 -20.26 2.76 -13.95
N LYS A 298 -20.81 3.90 -13.52
CA LYS A 298 -21.92 3.94 -12.57
C LYS A 298 -23.10 3.11 -13.09
N LYS A 299 -23.49 3.30 -14.35
CA LYS A 299 -24.59 2.57 -14.97
C LYS A 299 -24.34 1.05 -15.02
N SER A 300 -23.17 0.62 -15.51
CA SER A 300 -22.87 -0.81 -15.68
C SER A 300 -22.61 -1.53 -14.35
N VAL A 301 -21.89 -0.90 -13.42
CA VAL A 301 -21.59 -1.51 -12.11
C VAL A 301 -22.82 -1.53 -11.21
N SER A 302 -23.70 -0.52 -11.27
CA SER A 302 -24.98 -0.55 -10.52
C SER A 302 -25.96 -1.61 -11.05
N ALA A 303 -25.77 -2.09 -12.28
CA ALA A 303 -26.59 -3.15 -12.87
C ALA A 303 -26.10 -4.56 -12.49
N LEU A 304 -24.95 -4.69 -11.81
CA LEU A 304 -24.47 -5.97 -11.31
C LEU A 304 -25.32 -6.44 -10.14
N ASP A 305 -25.68 -7.73 -10.15
CA ASP A 305 -26.35 -8.34 -9.01
C ASP A 305 -25.43 -8.31 -7.78
N GLY A 306 -26.03 -8.00 -6.62
CA GLY A 306 -25.30 -7.83 -5.37
C GLY A 306 -24.58 -6.49 -5.20
N VAL A 307 -24.71 -5.52 -6.11
CA VAL A 307 -24.25 -4.13 -5.87
C VAL A 307 -25.44 -3.29 -5.38
N LEU A 308 -25.31 -2.69 -4.19
CA LEU A 308 -26.37 -1.85 -3.61
C LEU A 308 -26.27 -0.41 -4.09
N GLU A 309 -25.05 0.12 -4.12
CA GLU A 309 -24.82 1.52 -4.44
C GLU A 309 -23.45 1.72 -5.09
N VAL A 310 -23.36 2.68 -6.00
CA VAL A 310 -22.12 3.13 -6.63
C VAL A 310 -22.05 4.65 -6.59
N SER A 311 -20.97 5.17 -6.02
CA SER A 311 -20.67 6.61 -5.98
C SER A 311 -19.33 6.88 -6.65
N ILE A 312 -19.24 8.00 -7.38
CA ILE A 312 -18.05 8.36 -8.14
C ILE A 312 -17.75 9.84 -7.92
N GLY A 313 -16.56 10.12 -7.39
CA GLY A 313 -16.01 11.46 -7.27
C GLY A 313 -15.08 11.75 -8.43
N VAL A 314 -15.35 12.82 -9.20
CA VAL A 314 -14.51 13.25 -10.33
C VAL A 314 -13.91 14.61 -10.04
N THR A 315 -12.59 14.75 -10.22
CA THR A 315 -11.89 16.04 -10.12
C THR A 315 -10.81 16.16 -11.17
N THR A 316 -10.46 17.38 -11.54
CA THR A 316 -9.36 17.67 -12.46
C THR A 316 -8.42 18.69 -11.82
N GLY A 317 -7.12 18.47 -11.95
CA GLY A 317 -6.12 19.46 -11.53
C GLY A 317 -4.70 18.91 -11.53
N GLN A 318 -3.78 19.74 -11.04
CA GLN A 318 -2.36 19.40 -10.98
C GLN A 318 -2.10 18.38 -9.87
N VAL A 319 -1.33 17.34 -10.22
CA VAL A 319 -0.90 16.28 -9.31
C VAL A 319 0.56 15.97 -9.55
N TYR A 320 1.22 15.44 -8.52
CA TYR A 320 2.47 14.73 -8.66
C TYR A 320 2.17 13.30 -9.14
N CYS A 321 2.79 12.90 -10.26
CA CYS A 321 2.81 11.52 -10.75
C CYS A 321 4.23 10.98 -10.62
N GLY A 322 4.42 9.76 -10.14
CA GLY A 322 5.74 9.15 -10.10
C GLY A 322 5.78 7.79 -9.42
N VAL A 323 6.95 7.15 -9.48
CA VAL A 323 7.21 5.90 -8.77
C VAL A 323 7.80 6.23 -7.40
N VAL A 324 7.09 5.84 -6.33
CA VAL A 324 7.43 6.22 -4.94
C VAL A 324 7.77 4.97 -4.14
N GLY A 325 8.86 5.02 -3.36
CA GLY A 325 9.27 3.98 -2.44
C GLY A 325 10.76 3.61 -2.57
N HIS A 326 11.16 2.57 -1.85
CA HIS A 326 12.52 2.04 -1.90
C HIS A 326 12.82 1.43 -3.29
N PRO A 327 14.05 1.47 -3.82
CA PRO A 327 14.38 0.85 -5.12
C PRO A 327 13.93 -0.61 -5.28
N LEU A 328 13.97 -1.38 -4.19
CA LEU A 328 13.51 -2.78 -4.13
C LEU A 328 12.00 -2.94 -3.87
N ARG A 329 11.28 -1.88 -3.51
CA ARG A 329 9.84 -1.86 -3.24
C ARG A 329 9.28 -0.46 -3.44
N ARG A 330 8.83 -0.20 -4.66
CA ARG A 330 8.23 1.07 -5.08
C ARG A 330 6.96 0.83 -5.91
N GLU A 331 6.05 1.78 -5.88
CA GLU A 331 4.78 1.73 -6.61
C GLU A 331 4.50 3.05 -7.33
N PHE A 332 3.91 2.97 -8.52
CA PHE A 332 3.41 4.17 -9.19
C PHE A 332 2.26 4.78 -8.38
N THR A 333 2.41 6.05 -8.04
CA THR A 333 1.51 6.76 -7.15
C THR A 333 1.24 8.15 -7.69
N VAL A 334 0.01 8.60 -7.50
CA VAL A 334 -0.41 9.96 -7.80
C VAL A 334 -0.81 10.65 -6.51
N ILE A 335 -0.26 11.84 -6.27
CA ILE A 335 -0.41 12.61 -5.03
C ILE A 335 -0.84 14.03 -5.38
N GLY A 336 -1.89 14.52 -4.74
CA GLY A 336 -2.33 15.90 -4.91
C GLY A 336 -3.63 16.20 -4.19
N ALA A 337 -3.91 17.48 -3.94
CA ALA A 337 -5.13 17.91 -3.26
C ALA A 337 -6.40 17.50 -4.04
N VAL A 338 -6.34 17.45 -5.36
CA VAL A 338 -7.46 16.99 -6.20
C VAL A 338 -7.74 15.50 -6.03
N VAL A 339 -6.71 14.68 -5.84
CA VAL A 339 -6.86 13.24 -5.52
C VAL A 339 -7.66 13.08 -4.23
N ASN A 340 -7.27 13.80 -3.17
CA ASN A 340 -7.95 13.77 -1.88
C ASN A 340 -9.37 14.32 -1.97
N LYS A 341 -9.59 15.35 -2.80
CA LYS A 341 -10.93 15.91 -3.03
C LYS A 341 -11.85 14.90 -3.71
N ALA A 342 -11.39 14.21 -4.75
CA ALA A 342 -12.16 13.15 -5.40
C ALA A 342 -12.50 12.01 -4.43
N ALA A 343 -11.55 11.60 -3.59
CA ALA A 343 -11.79 10.60 -2.54
C ALA A 343 -12.87 11.05 -1.54
N ARG A 344 -12.92 12.34 -1.18
CA ARG A 344 -14.00 12.88 -0.32
C ARG A 344 -15.33 13.00 -1.03
N LEU A 345 -15.34 13.37 -2.31
CA LEU A 345 -16.58 13.49 -3.10
C LEU A 345 -17.28 12.15 -3.27
N MET A 346 -16.54 11.06 -3.45
CA MET A 346 -17.15 9.72 -3.57
C MET A 346 -17.83 9.27 -2.27
N CYS A 347 -17.38 9.73 -1.10
CA CYS A 347 -17.95 9.38 0.20
C CYS A 347 -19.29 10.07 0.50
N GLY A 348 -19.75 11.00 -0.36
CA GLY A 348 -21.03 11.70 -0.18
C GLY A 348 -22.27 10.84 -0.43
N PHE A 349 -22.20 9.53 -0.12
CA PHE A 349 -23.31 8.59 -0.18
C PHE A 349 -24.58 9.21 0.42
N ARG A 350 -25.69 9.09 -0.31
CA ARG A 350 -27.01 9.54 0.12
C ARG A 350 -28.05 8.46 -0.15
#